data_AF-A0A225ABW7-F1
#
_entry.id   AF-A0A225ABW7-F1
#
_cell.length_a   1.000
_cell.length_b   1.000
_cell.length_c   1.000
_cell.angle_alpha   90.00
_cell.angle_beta   90.00
_cell.angle_gamma   90.00
#
_symmetry.space_group_name_H-M   'P 1'
#
loop_
_entity.id
_entity.type
_entity.pdbx_description
1 polymer ?
#
loop_
_entity_poly.entity_id
_entity_poly.type
_entity_poly.pdbx_seq_one_letter_code
_entity_poly.pdbx_strand_id
1 'polypeptide(L)'
;MGEAGFFNSELDHLLILRATDWPDSWQDKIRGQFPNLKITGLTVDITKPFEETVPKDILAEATVIALNTTKYLPLPESIPNIKLIHTFSAGVNQIIKEPYITRTNLPLTTSSGIHGPPISEWILLNWLVSSRNYHALYEGQKRHEWINARQYAPSGLTDHVGKRVAILGYGSIGRQVGRIAVSLGAQVYAYTASAKNTAESRKDNGYIVPGTGDPDGIIPVEWHHGTSKEELRHFLSTTKPDHVVISLPLTPATTNLFDREEFKAWSSSSFPSSSARKGFLTNISRGPIVNTSALIEAVRSKSIRGAALDVTDPEPLPKEHPLWDVEGIQISPHVSSVGDEYFERALDVLRINLERLQEGGRLVNLFQRRRGY
;
A
#
# COMPACT_ATOMS: atom_id res chain seq x y z
N MET A 1 -4.10 -4.67 24.67
CA MET A 1 -4.21 -3.24 24.99
C MET A 1 -2.84 -2.80 25.49
N GLY A 2 -2.11 -2.03 24.69
CA GLY A 2 -0.84 -1.44 25.06
C GLY A 2 -1.02 0.08 25.02
N GLU A 3 -0.51 0.76 26.05
CA GLU A 3 -0.76 2.14 26.44
C GLU A 3 -0.85 3.11 25.25
N ALA A 4 -2.06 3.61 25.00
CA ALA A 4 -2.25 4.82 24.23
C ALA A 4 -1.88 5.99 25.16
N GLY A 5 -0.59 6.36 25.15
CA GLY A 5 -0.11 7.52 25.89
C GLY A 5 -0.82 8.77 25.40
N PHE A 6 -1.52 9.45 26.32
CA PHE A 6 -1.94 10.83 26.12
C PHE A 6 -0.68 11.68 26.24
N PHE A 7 -0.32 12.43 25.19
CA PHE A 7 0.89 13.27 25.17
C PHE A 7 0.49 14.74 25.27
N ASN A 8 0.63 15.35 26.44
CA ASN A 8 0.58 16.81 26.56
C ASN A 8 2.00 17.32 26.64
N SER A 9 2.51 17.93 25.57
CA SER A 9 3.90 18.35 25.52
C SER A 9 4.09 19.60 24.68
N GLU A 10 4.86 20.56 25.20
CA GLU A 10 5.25 21.77 24.49
C GLU A 10 6.04 21.41 23.21
N LEU A 11 5.57 21.81 22.04
CA LEU A 11 6.26 21.50 20.78
C LEU A 11 7.12 22.71 20.40
N ASP A 12 8.42 22.59 20.63
CA ASP A 12 9.34 23.72 20.47
C ASP A 12 9.91 23.78 19.07
N HIS A 13 10.21 22.61 18.48
CA HIS A 13 10.93 22.52 17.21
C HIS A 13 10.49 21.31 16.38
N LEU A 14 9.98 21.61 15.18
CA LEU A 14 9.75 20.66 14.08
C LEU A 14 10.92 20.74 13.09
N LEU A 15 11.63 19.63 12.96
CA LEU A 15 12.67 19.42 11.98
C LEU A 15 12.15 18.55 10.84
N ILE A 16 12.17 19.06 9.61
CA ILE A 16 11.80 18.31 8.41
C ILE A 16 13.06 17.96 7.61
N LEU A 17 13.32 16.66 7.44
CA LEU A 17 14.50 16.13 6.73
C LEU A 17 14.07 15.49 5.40
N ARG A 18 14.58 16.04 4.29
CA ARG A 18 14.11 15.71 2.93
C ARG A 18 15.26 15.24 2.05
N ALA A 19 14.99 14.30 1.16
CA ALA A 19 15.98 13.88 0.14
C ALA A 19 16.03 14.83 -1.06
N THR A 20 14.95 15.56 -1.31
CA THR A 20 14.81 16.51 -2.41
C THR A 20 14.19 17.81 -1.91
N ASP A 21 14.46 18.91 -2.61
CA ASP A 21 13.83 20.19 -2.29
C ASP A 21 12.34 20.15 -2.63
N TRP A 22 11.52 20.72 -1.74
CA TRP A 22 10.09 20.94 -1.96
C TRP A 22 9.77 22.42 -1.91
N PRO A 23 8.70 22.88 -2.59
CA PRO A 23 8.29 24.29 -2.58
C PRO A 23 8.07 24.79 -1.15
N ASP A 24 8.63 25.96 -0.80
CA ASP A 24 8.58 26.46 0.59
C ASP A 24 7.17 26.77 1.11
N SER A 25 6.16 26.81 0.23
CA SER A 25 4.75 27.04 0.57
C SER A 25 4.18 26.08 1.62
N TRP A 26 4.81 24.93 1.86
CA TRP A 26 4.40 24.05 2.96
C TRP A 26 4.67 24.64 4.34
N GLN A 27 5.73 25.44 4.50
CA GLN A 27 6.10 26.02 5.79
C GLN A 27 5.01 26.96 6.27
N ASP A 28 4.45 27.77 5.38
CA ASP A 28 3.42 28.75 5.70
C ASP A 28 2.12 28.08 6.16
N LYS A 29 1.77 26.92 5.59
CA LYS A 29 0.63 26.11 6.03
C LYS A 29 0.79 25.62 7.47
N ILE A 30 1.99 25.18 7.84
CA ILE A 30 2.27 24.73 9.21
C ILE A 30 2.35 25.93 10.17
N ARG A 31 3.05 27.01 9.80
CA ARG A 31 3.15 28.23 10.63
C ARG A 31 1.79 28.84 10.92
N GLY A 32 0.87 28.84 9.96
CA GLY A 32 -0.49 29.35 10.13
C GLY A 32 -1.29 28.61 11.20
N GLN A 33 -1.01 27.32 11.41
CA GLN A 33 -1.70 26.47 12.40
C GLN A 33 -0.92 26.36 13.72
N PHE A 34 0.42 26.45 13.66
CA PHE A 34 1.33 26.31 14.80
C PHE A 34 2.27 27.53 14.90
N PRO A 35 1.77 28.72 15.29
CA PRO A 35 2.54 29.96 15.22
C PRO A 35 3.76 30.00 16.14
N ASN A 36 3.76 29.21 17.23
CA ASN A 36 4.85 29.16 18.21
C ASN A 36 5.89 28.06 17.91
N LEU A 37 5.63 27.21 16.90
CA LEU A 37 6.51 26.09 16.57
C LEU A 37 7.68 26.58 15.71
N LYS A 38 8.92 26.42 16.18
CA LYS A 38 10.11 26.61 15.31
C LYS A 38 10.06 25.54 14.22
N ILE A 39 10.21 25.94 12.96
CA ILE A 39 10.23 25.01 11.81
C ILE A 39 11.57 25.14 11.12
N THR A 40 12.26 24.02 10.94
CA THR A 40 13.50 23.94 10.17
C THR A 40 13.35 22.85 9.11
N GLY A 41 13.55 23.21 7.85
CA GLY A 41 13.62 22.26 6.75
C GLY A 41 15.06 22.10 6.28
N LEU A 42 15.56 20.87 6.19
CA LEU A 42 16.88 20.57 5.65
C LEU A 42 16.77 19.54 4.53
N THR A 43 17.54 19.76 3.48
CA THR A 43 17.74 18.77 2.42
C THR A 43 19.02 18.00 2.74
N VAL A 44 18.91 16.68 2.86
CA VAL A 44 19.94 15.80 3.42
C VAL A 44 20.14 14.55 2.56
N ASP A 45 21.34 14.01 2.61
CA ASP A 45 21.67 12.72 2.00
C ASP A 45 21.12 11.58 2.84
N ILE A 46 19.92 11.11 2.51
CA ILE A 46 19.23 10.03 3.23
C ILE A 46 19.91 8.66 3.10
N THR A 47 20.99 8.55 2.31
CA THR A 47 21.80 7.34 2.18
C THR A 47 22.88 7.22 3.25
N LYS A 48 23.02 8.25 4.10
CA LYS A 48 23.97 8.30 5.22
C LYS A 48 23.25 8.43 6.57
N PRO A 49 23.90 8.09 7.69
CA PRO A 49 23.39 8.39 9.03
C PRO A 49 23.06 9.88 9.20
N PHE A 50 22.01 10.20 9.96
CA PHE A 50 21.57 11.58 10.13
C PHE A 50 22.57 12.42 10.93
N GLU A 51 23.37 11.79 11.79
CA GLU A 51 24.44 12.44 12.57
C GLU A 51 25.58 12.97 11.69
N GLU A 52 25.71 12.46 10.46
CA GLU A 52 26.71 12.92 9.48
C GLU A 52 26.15 14.03 8.57
N THR A 53 24.83 14.16 8.47
CA THR A 53 24.17 15.03 7.49
C THR A 53 23.38 16.17 8.11
N VAL A 54 23.09 16.11 9.41
CA VAL A 54 22.36 17.12 10.16
C VAL A 54 23.24 17.68 11.28
N PRO A 55 23.31 19.01 11.45
CA PRO A 55 24.02 19.62 12.58
C PRO A 55 23.53 19.09 13.94
N LYS A 56 24.48 18.80 14.84
CA LYS A 56 24.20 18.14 16.13
C LYS A 56 23.29 18.96 17.04
N ASP A 57 23.47 20.28 17.04
CA ASP A 57 22.64 21.24 17.76
C ASP A 57 21.19 21.21 17.26
N ILE A 58 20.99 21.17 15.94
CA ILE A 58 19.66 21.09 15.33
C ILE A 58 18.96 19.76 15.66
N LEU A 59 19.68 18.63 15.61
CA LEU A 59 19.13 17.34 16.05
C LEU A 59 18.76 17.36 17.53
N ALA A 60 19.63 17.93 18.37
CA ALA A 60 19.43 17.94 19.81
C ALA A 60 18.24 18.81 20.24
N GLU A 61 17.98 19.92 19.55
CA GLU A 61 16.83 20.80 19.79
C GLU A 61 15.49 20.21 19.33
N ALA A 62 15.50 19.30 18.35
CA ALA A 62 14.28 18.81 17.72
C ALA A 62 13.35 18.06 18.69
N THR A 63 12.12 18.54 18.82
CA THR A 63 11.04 17.85 19.55
C THR A 63 10.20 16.95 18.66
N VAL A 64 10.13 17.27 17.36
CA VAL A 64 9.50 16.45 16.32
C VAL A 64 10.42 16.38 15.11
N ILE A 65 10.66 15.18 14.59
CA ILE A 65 11.39 15.00 13.33
C ILE A 65 10.46 14.34 12.31
N ALA A 66 10.18 15.02 11.21
CA ALA A 66 9.48 14.46 10.06
C ALA A 66 10.47 14.19 8.92
N LEU A 67 10.56 12.96 8.43
CA LEU A 67 11.67 12.56 7.56
C LEU A 67 11.31 11.61 6.43
N ASN A 68 12.03 11.75 5.32
CA ASN A 68 12.20 10.69 4.32
C ASN A 68 13.36 9.80 4.75
N THR A 69 13.16 8.48 4.77
CA THR A 69 14.26 7.53 5.02
C THR A 69 14.09 6.24 4.24
N THR A 70 15.21 5.74 3.75
CA THR A 70 15.33 4.42 3.14
C THR A 70 16.11 3.44 4.01
N LYS A 71 16.72 3.89 5.13
CA LYS A 71 17.64 3.05 5.90
C LYS A 71 17.86 3.47 7.36
N TYR A 72 18.01 4.77 7.63
CA TYR A 72 18.45 5.26 8.93
C TYR A 72 17.35 5.97 9.71
N LEU A 73 17.44 5.93 11.03
CA LEU A 73 16.77 6.86 11.94
C LEU A 73 17.84 7.56 12.80
N PRO A 74 17.58 8.79 13.30
CA PRO A 74 18.50 9.42 14.24
C PRO A 74 18.72 8.55 15.48
N LEU A 75 19.96 8.49 15.95
CA LEU A 75 20.34 7.79 17.17
C LEU A 75 19.65 8.43 18.37
N PRO A 76 19.09 7.64 19.32
CA PRO A 76 18.43 8.18 20.50
C PRO A 76 19.27 9.19 21.29
N GLU A 77 20.58 9.01 21.33
CA GLU A 77 21.53 9.89 22.03
C GLU A 77 21.66 11.27 21.38
N SER A 78 21.34 11.38 20.09
CA SER A 78 21.45 12.62 19.31
C SER A 78 20.20 13.47 19.35
N ILE A 79 19.08 12.94 19.86
CA ILE A 79 17.76 13.59 19.86
C ILE A 79 17.11 13.55 21.26
N PRO A 80 17.77 14.06 22.32
CA PRO A 80 17.33 13.94 23.71
C PRO A 80 15.94 14.54 24.01
N ASN A 81 15.49 15.50 23.19
CA ASN A 81 14.21 16.20 23.39
C ASN A 81 13.06 15.63 22.53
N ILE A 82 13.31 14.53 21.80
CA ILE A 82 12.35 13.99 20.84
C ILE A 82 11.06 13.50 21.51
N LYS A 83 9.94 13.85 20.89
CA LYS A 83 8.58 13.44 21.28
C LYS A 83 7.91 12.60 20.21
N LEU A 84 8.26 12.84 18.94
CA LEU A 84 7.74 12.09 17.80
C LEU A 84 8.75 12.05 16.65
N ILE A 85 8.97 10.86 16.09
CA ILE A 85 9.44 10.72 14.71
C ILE A 85 8.25 10.40 13.79
N HIS A 86 8.14 11.13 12.68
CA HIS A 86 7.16 10.89 11.64
C HIS A 86 7.86 10.52 10.32
N THR A 87 7.50 9.39 9.72
CA THR A 87 8.00 9.01 8.40
C THR A 87 7.01 9.41 7.32
N PHE A 88 7.50 10.04 6.26
CA PHE A 88 6.66 10.34 5.10
C PHE A 88 6.30 9.10 4.26
N SER A 89 6.89 7.93 4.55
CA SER A 89 6.49 6.64 3.97
C SER A 89 5.36 5.99 4.77
N ALA A 90 4.56 5.14 4.13
CA ALA A 90 3.59 4.28 4.83
C ALA A 90 4.24 3.07 5.53
N GLY A 91 5.28 2.49 4.91
CA GLY A 91 5.99 1.31 5.42
C GLY A 91 7.32 1.66 6.09
N VAL A 92 7.73 0.82 7.04
CA VAL A 92 8.93 0.99 7.87
C VAL A 92 9.84 -0.25 7.91
N ASN A 93 9.60 -1.25 7.04
CA ASN A 93 10.33 -2.52 7.00
C ASN A 93 11.87 -2.34 7.00
N GLN A 94 12.34 -1.30 6.31
CA GLN A 94 13.75 -0.97 6.13
C GLN A 94 14.43 -0.40 7.39
N ILE A 95 13.67 0.12 8.35
CA ILE A 95 14.18 0.77 9.57
C ILE A 95 13.85 0.01 10.87
N ILE A 96 13.14 -1.14 10.81
CA ILE A 96 12.70 -1.87 12.02
C ILE A 96 13.83 -2.33 12.96
N LYS A 97 15.07 -2.38 12.46
CA LYS A 97 16.26 -2.77 13.25
C LYS A 97 17.00 -1.58 13.84
N GLU A 98 16.60 -0.35 13.50
CA GLU A 98 17.31 0.85 13.93
C GLU A 98 17.30 1.01 15.46
N PRO A 99 18.37 1.57 16.06
CA PRO A 99 18.49 1.81 17.50
C PRO A 99 17.27 2.54 18.10
N TYR A 100 16.73 3.53 17.39
CA TYR A 100 15.51 4.23 17.80
C TYR A 100 14.33 3.28 18.05
N ILE A 101 14.17 2.27 17.18
CA ILE A 101 13.08 1.30 17.27
C ILE A 101 13.35 0.20 18.30
N THR A 102 14.60 -0.26 18.39
CA THR A 102 14.97 -1.43 19.20
C THR A 102 15.32 -1.09 20.65
N ARG A 103 15.78 0.14 20.92
CA ARG A 103 16.27 0.58 22.24
C ARG A 103 15.33 1.55 22.96
N THR A 104 14.25 2.00 22.32
CA THR A 104 13.33 2.99 22.89
C THR A 104 11.86 2.59 22.72
N ASN A 105 11.00 3.19 23.53
CA ASN A 105 9.54 3.14 23.38
C ASN A 105 8.96 4.45 22.84
N LEU A 106 9.80 5.30 22.25
CA LEU A 106 9.37 6.61 21.76
C LEU A 106 8.42 6.47 20.55
N PRO A 107 7.47 7.41 20.37
CA PRO A 107 6.50 7.36 19.29
C PRO A 107 7.10 7.47 17.89
N LEU A 108 6.71 6.55 17.01
CA LEU A 108 6.95 6.60 15.57
C LEU A 108 5.61 6.56 14.84
N THR A 109 5.35 7.52 13.96
CA THR A 109 4.16 7.52 13.09
C THR A 109 4.54 7.46 11.63
N THR A 110 3.63 6.97 10.79
CA THR A 110 3.81 6.88 9.34
C THR A 110 2.76 7.67 8.58
N SER A 111 2.97 7.88 7.29
CA SER A 111 1.97 8.46 6.39
C SER A 111 1.03 7.40 5.77
N SER A 112 0.71 6.33 6.52
CA SER A 112 -0.28 5.35 6.08
C SER A 112 -1.64 6.00 5.81
N GLY A 113 -2.36 5.53 4.79
CA GLY A 113 -3.66 6.09 4.41
C GLY A 113 -3.62 7.07 3.23
N ILE A 114 -2.48 7.69 2.93
CA ILE A 114 -2.40 8.69 1.84
C ILE A 114 -2.39 8.07 0.43
N HIS A 115 -2.02 6.79 0.32
CA HIS A 115 -1.78 6.10 -0.96
C HIS A 115 -3.03 5.49 -1.59
N GLY A 116 -4.17 5.50 -0.90
CA GLY A 116 -5.41 4.89 -1.39
C GLY A 116 -5.75 5.29 -2.84
N PRO A 117 -5.84 6.60 -3.15
CA PRO A 117 -6.22 7.05 -4.49
C PRO A 117 -5.29 6.58 -5.62
N PRO A 118 -3.99 6.93 -5.66
CA PRO A 118 -3.13 6.57 -6.80
C PRO A 118 -3.00 5.06 -6.98
N ILE A 119 -2.90 4.29 -5.89
CA ILE A 119 -2.79 2.83 -5.98
C ILE A 119 -4.08 2.23 -6.55
N SER A 120 -5.25 2.72 -6.12
CA SER A 120 -6.53 2.23 -6.61
C SER A 120 -6.76 2.54 -8.09
N GLU A 121 -6.28 3.69 -8.56
CA GLU A 121 -6.29 4.06 -9.98
C GLU A 121 -5.36 3.15 -10.79
N TRP A 122 -4.16 2.87 -10.28
CA TRP A 122 -3.22 1.94 -10.91
C TRP A 122 -3.80 0.52 -10.99
N ILE A 123 -4.46 0.03 -9.94
CA ILE A 123 -5.14 -1.28 -9.93
C ILE A 123 -6.24 -1.31 -11.00
N LEU A 124 -7.09 -0.27 -11.02
CA LEU A 124 -8.19 -0.17 -11.97
C LEU A 124 -7.68 -0.13 -13.42
N LEU A 125 -6.67 0.69 -13.69
CA LEU A 125 -6.03 0.81 -15.00
C LEU A 125 -5.59 -0.57 -15.51
N ASN A 126 -4.83 -1.29 -14.70
CA ASN A 126 -4.28 -2.59 -15.10
C ASN A 126 -5.36 -3.67 -15.29
N TRP A 127 -6.40 -3.64 -14.44
CA TRP A 127 -7.54 -4.53 -14.61
C TRP A 127 -8.33 -4.24 -15.89
N LEU A 128 -8.55 -2.97 -16.24
CA LEU A 128 -9.19 -2.54 -17.49
C LEU A 128 -8.34 -2.89 -18.71
N VAL A 129 -7.02 -2.67 -18.65
CA VAL A 129 -6.10 -3.05 -19.74
C VAL A 129 -6.20 -4.55 -20.03
N SER A 130 -6.29 -5.38 -18.97
CA SER A 130 -6.45 -6.83 -19.09
C SER A 130 -7.84 -7.23 -19.61
N SER A 131 -8.92 -6.64 -19.09
CA SER A 131 -10.30 -7.00 -19.44
C SER A 131 -10.71 -6.53 -20.83
N ARG A 132 -10.10 -5.44 -21.31
CA ARG A 132 -10.36 -4.82 -22.61
C ARG A 132 -9.28 -5.10 -23.66
N ASN A 133 -8.26 -5.90 -23.34
CA ASN A 133 -7.16 -6.19 -24.27
C ASN A 133 -6.53 -4.93 -24.90
N TYR A 134 -6.32 -3.88 -24.10
CA TYR A 134 -5.86 -2.58 -24.61
C TYR A 134 -4.46 -2.66 -25.25
N HIS A 135 -3.60 -3.58 -24.78
CA HIS A 135 -2.28 -3.80 -25.37
C HIS A 135 -2.33 -4.12 -26.87
N ALA A 136 -3.29 -4.93 -27.31
CA ALA A 136 -3.44 -5.24 -28.73
C ALA A 136 -3.76 -3.99 -29.55
N LEU A 137 -4.63 -3.12 -29.05
CA LEU A 137 -4.97 -1.85 -29.70
C LEU A 137 -3.76 -0.92 -29.79
N TYR A 138 -3.02 -0.76 -28.68
CA TYR A 138 -1.84 0.10 -28.63
C TYR A 138 -0.74 -0.36 -29.60
N GLU A 139 -0.47 -1.67 -29.66
CA GLU A 139 0.52 -2.22 -30.58
C GLU A 139 0.05 -2.19 -32.05
N GLY A 140 -1.24 -2.41 -32.31
CA GLY A 140 -1.83 -2.20 -33.63
C GLY A 140 -1.68 -0.77 -34.11
N GLN A 141 -1.96 0.21 -33.24
CA GLN A 141 -1.77 1.63 -33.53
C GLN A 141 -0.31 1.94 -33.89
N LYS A 142 0.67 1.43 -33.14
CA LYS A 142 2.11 1.61 -33.46
C LYS A 142 2.50 1.02 -34.82
N ARG A 143 1.83 -0.05 -35.26
CA ARG A 143 2.04 -0.69 -36.57
C ARG A 143 1.17 -0.11 -37.68
N HIS A 144 0.35 0.90 -37.39
CA HIS A 144 -0.66 1.45 -38.31
C HIS A 144 -1.63 0.37 -38.83
N GLU A 145 -1.97 -0.60 -37.99
CA GLU A 145 -2.80 -1.76 -38.32
C GLU A 145 -4.23 -1.57 -37.78
N TRP A 146 -5.23 -1.66 -38.66
CA TRP A 146 -6.63 -1.71 -38.26
C TRP A 146 -7.02 -3.13 -37.85
N ILE A 147 -6.89 -3.43 -36.55
CA ILE A 147 -7.22 -4.74 -36.00
C ILE A 147 -8.74 -4.96 -36.05
N ASN A 148 -9.18 -6.07 -36.64
CA ASN A 148 -10.61 -6.39 -36.70
C ASN A 148 -11.14 -6.98 -35.38
N ALA A 149 -12.46 -7.01 -35.22
CA ALA A 149 -13.11 -7.43 -33.96
C ALA A 149 -12.72 -8.85 -33.49
N ARG A 150 -12.48 -9.79 -34.42
CA ARG A 150 -12.09 -11.17 -34.05
C ARG A 150 -10.65 -11.22 -33.53
N GLN A 151 -9.75 -10.44 -34.12
CA GLN A 151 -8.37 -10.32 -33.68
C GLN A 151 -8.24 -9.57 -32.34
N TYR A 152 -9.13 -8.60 -32.09
CA TYR A 152 -9.13 -7.82 -30.85
C TYR A 152 -9.65 -8.63 -29.63
N ALA A 153 -10.62 -9.52 -29.83
CA ALA A 153 -11.25 -10.26 -28.74
C ALA A 153 -11.17 -11.79 -28.94
N PRO A 154 -9.98 -12.39 -29.16
CA PRO A 154 -9.86 -13.81 -29.52
C PRO A 154 -10.34 -14.75 -28.41
N SER A 155 -10.30 -14.29 -27.15
CA SER A 155 -10.80 -15.01 -25.96
C SER A 155 -12.01 -14.33 -25.30
N GLY A 156 -12.66 -13.40 -26.02
CA GLY A 156 -13.72 -12.54 -25.49
C GLY A 156 -13.20 -11.42 -24.58
N LEU A 157 -14.07 -10.43 -24.35
CA LEU A 157 -13.86 -9.31 -23.44
C LEU A 157 -14.84 -9.43 -22.28
N THR A 158 -14.48 -8.87 -21.13
CA THR A 158 -15.41 -8.77 -20.01
C THR A 158 -15.50 -7.33 -19.53
N ASP A 159 -16.70 -6.92 -19.16
CA ASP A 159 -16.87 -5.79 -18.26
C ASP A 159 -16.77 -6.26 -16.79
N HIS A 160 -16.99 -5.31 -15.88
CA HIS A 160 -16.80 -5.49 -14.44
C HIS A 160 -18.12 -5.62 -13.66
N VAL A 161 -19.28 -5.56 -14.32
CA VAL A 161 -20.58 -5.63 -13.66
C VAL A 161 -20.82 -7.04 -13.12
N GLY A 162 -21.16 -7.12 -11.83
CA GLY A 162 -21.37 -8.39 -11.13
C GLY A 162 -20.10 -9.21 -10.89
N LYS A 163 -18.91 -8.67 -11.19
CA LYS A 163 -17.63 -9.34 -10.93
C LYS A 163 -17.31 -9.40 -9.45
N ARG A 164 -16.65 -10.47 -9.02
CA ARG A 164 -16.27 -10.66 -7.60
C ARG A 164 -14.83 -10.22 -7.40
N VAL A 165 -14.63 -9.16 -6.60
CA VAL A 165 -13.30 -8.63 -6.27
C VAL A 165 -12.94 -9.03 -4.85
N ALA A 166 -11.99 -9.94 -4.71
CA ALA A 166 -11.42 -10.33 -3.43
C ALA A 166 -10.26 -9.40 -3.07
N ILE A 167 -10.36 -8.73 -1.92
CA ILE A 167 -9.37 -7.78 -1.43
C ILE A 167 -8.73 -8.37 -0.17
N LEU A 168 -7.47 -8.81 -0.31
CA LEU A 168 -6.69 -9.41 0.75
C LEU A 168 -5.95 -8.28 1.48
N GLY A 169 -6.41 -7.96 2.68
CA GLY A 169 -5.96 -6.80 3.45
C GLY A 169 -6.87 -5.59 3.23
N TYR A 170 -7.95 -5.50 3.99
CA TYR A 170 -8.94 -4.42 3.89
C TYR A 170 -8.57 -3.18 4.74
N GLY A 171 -7.35 -2.68 4.56
CA GLY A 171 -6.86 -1.41 5.11
C GLY A 171 -7.24 -0.22 4.21
N SER A 172 -6.57 0.92 4.39
CA SER A 172 -6.85 2.16 3.64
C SER A 172 -6.83 1.98 2.11
N ILE A 173 -5.83 1.26 1.57
CA ILE A 173 -5.75 0.91 0.15
C ILE A 173 -6.94 0.02 -0.26
N GLY A 174 -7.13 -1.10 0.44
CA GLY A 174 -8.19 -2.07 0.12
C GLY A 174 -9.59 -1.47 0.17
N ARG A 175 -9.84 -0.54 1.09
CA ARG A 175 -11.10 0.21 1.19
C ARG A 175 -11.35 1.10 -0.02
N GLN A 176 -10.33 1.85 -0.45
CA GLN A 176 -10.46 2.69 -1.64
C GLN A 176 -10.62 1.85 -2.92
N VAL A 177 -9.92 0.72 -3.02
CA VAL A 177 -10.13 -0.25 -4.10
C VAL A 177 -11.56 -0.78 -4.09
N GLY A 178 -12.10 -1.12 -2.91
CA GLY A 178 -13.49 -1.55 -2.77
C GLY A 178 -14.49 -0.51 -3.26
N ARG A 179 -14.29 0.76 -2.89
CA ARG A 179 -15.12 1.88 -3.36
C ARG A 179 -15.13 1.99 -4.89
N ILE A 180 -13.97 1.92 -5.52
CA ILE A 180 -13.87 2.01 -6.99
C ILE A 180 -14.48 0.77 -7.67
N ALA A 181 -14.26 -0.43 -7.11
CA ALA A 181 -14.82 -1.66 -7.65
C ALA A 181 -16.36 -1.62 -7.68
N VAL A 182 -17.01 -1.15 -6.61
CA VAL A 182 -18.48 -0.98 -6.57
C VAL A 182 -18.97 0.04 -7.59
N SER A 183 -18.21 1.12 -7.84
CA SER A 183 -18.55 2.10 -8.89
C SER A 183 -18.55 1.49 -10.30
N LEU A 184 -17.84 0.38 -10.53
CA LEU A 184 -17.89 -0.39 -11.77
C LEU A 184 -19.00 -1.47 -11.80
N GLY A 185 -19.81 -1.56 -10.74
CA GLY A 185 -20.84 -2.58 -10.57
C GLY A 185 -20.33 -3.93 -10.04
N ALA A 186 -19.09 -3.99 -9.53
CA ALA A 186 -18.53 -5.21 -8.95
C ALA A 186 -18.98 -5.43 -7.49
N GLN A 187 -18.81 -6.65 -6.99
CA GLN A 187 -19.06 -7.06 -5.62
C GLN A 187 -17.75 -7.27 -4.88
N VAL A 188 -17.62 -6.71 -3.67
CA VAL A 188 -16.38 -6.71 -2.91
C VAL A 188 -16.41 -7.74 -1.79
N TYR A 189 -15.37 -8.57 -1.72
CA TYR A 189 -15.15 -9.58 -0.70
C TYR A 189 -13.87 -9.24 0.07
N ALA A 190 -13.99 -8.89 1.35
CA ALA A 190 -12.84 -8.53 2.16
C ALA A 190 -12.25 -9.78 2.82
N TYR A 191 -10.93 -9.93 2.80
CA TYR A 191 -10.21 -10.98 3.55
C TYR A 191 -9.20 -10.34 4.51
N THR A 192 -9.37 -10.55 5.81
CA THR A 192 -8.54 -9.93 6.86
C THR A 192 -7.87 -10.96 7.77
N ALA A 193 -6.81 -10.57 8.47
CA ALA A 193 -6.13 -11.50 9.39
C ALA A 193 -7.01 -11.91 10.59
N SER A 194 -7.91 -11.04 11.03
CA SER A 194 -8.83 -11.30 12.14
C SER A 194 -10.28 -11.10 11.72
N ALA A 195 -11.20 -11.75 12.45
CA ALA A 195 -12.63 -11.64 12.22
C ALA A 195 -13.14 -10.20 12.41
N LYS A 196 -14.12 -9.83 11.58
CA LYS A 196 -14.73 -8.49 11.52
C LYS A 196 -16.26 -8.59 11.69
N ASN A 197 -16.66 -9.13 12.84
CA ASN A 197 -18.03 -9.58 13.09
C ASN A 197 -19.00 -8.45 13.47
N THR A 198 -18.49 -7.28 13.86
CA THR A 198 -19.31 -6.14 14.28
C THR A 198 -19.03 -4.91 13.42
N ALA A 199 -19.99 -3.99 13.29
CA ALA A 199 -19.81 -2.71 12.61
C ALA A 199 -18.59 -1.94 13.15
N GLU A 200 -18.43 -1.91 14.47
CA GLU A 200 -17.29 -1.24 15.11
C GLU A 200 -15.95 -1.89 14.73
N SER A 201 -15.88 -3.22 14.68
CA SER A 201 -14.65 -3.91 14.25
C SER A 201 -14.26 -3.60 12.80
N ARG A 202 -15.24 -3.21 11.96
CA ARG A 202 -15.07 -2.91 10.53
C ARG A 202 -14.73 -1.46 10.25
N LYS A 203 -14.82 -0.56 11.22
CA LYS A 203 -14.43 0.84 11.04
C LYS A 203 -12.94 0.99 10.80
N ASP A 204 -12.59 1.92 9.93
CA ASP A 204 -11.22 2.42 9.82
C ASP A 204 -11.01 3.57 10.82
N ASN A 205 -9.89 3.53 11.53
CA ASN A 205 -9.51 4.52 12.54
C ASN A 205 -8.19 5.22 12.17
N GLY A 206 -7.65 4.95 10.97
CA GLY A 206 -6.48 5.60 10.41
C GLY A 206 -6.81 6.92 9.73
N TYR A 207 -5.80 7.51 9.09
CA TYR A 207 -6.01 8.63 8.19
C TYR A 207 -6.70 8.17 6.90
N ILE A 208 -7.67 8.95 6.43
CA ILE A 208 -8.42 8.69 5.19
C ILE A 208 -8.40 9.98 4.38
N VAL A 209 -8.01 9.89 3.11
CA VAL A 209 -8.10 11.04 2.19
C VAL A 209 -9.58 11.41 2.03
N PRO A 210 -9.97 12.69 2.18
CA PRO A 210 -11.37 13.09 2.08
C PRO A 210 -12.06 12.62 0.78
N GLY A 211 -13.28 12.08 0.90
CA GLY A 211 -14.06 11.57 -0.24
C GLY A 211 -13.66 10.17 -0.73
N THR A 212 -12.76 9.49 -0.03
CA THR A 212 -12.20 8.19 -0.43
C THR A 212 -12.43 7.11 0.64
N GLY A 213 -12.13 5.86 0.31
CA GLY A 213 -12.18 4.73 1.22
C GLY A 213 -13.59 4.25 1.56
N ASP A 214 -13.67 3.58 2.70
CA ASP A 214 -14.86 2.97 3.27
C ASP A 214 -14.78 3.08 4.79
N PRO A 215 -14.98 4.28 5.38
CA PRO A 215 -14.71 4.51 6.80
C PRO A 215 -15.49 3.56 7.72
N ASP A 216 -16.73 3.23 7.35
CA ASP A 216 -17.63 2.39 8.14
C ASP A 216 -17.52 0.89 7.83
N GLY A 217 -16.77 0.51 6.80
CA GLY A 217 -16.60 -0.90 6.43
C GLY A 217 -17.88 -1.54 5.91
N ILE A 218 -18.69 -0.77 5.18
CA ILE A 218 -20.01 -1.18 4.68
C ILE A 218 -19.98 -1.67 3.23
N ILE A 219 -18.87 -1.47 2.52
CA ILE A 219 -18.75 -1.84 1.10
C ILE A 219 -18.68 -3.35 0.87
N PRO A 220 -17.89 -4.14 1.64
CA PRO A 220 -17.80 -5.58 1.39
C PRO A 220 -19.16 -6.27 1.60
N VAL A 221 -19.59 -7.04 0.61
CA VAL A 221 -20.79 -7.87 0.72
C VAL A 221 -20.57 -9.04 1.68
N GLU A 222 -19.31 -9.47 1.83
CA GLU A 222 -18.88 -10.49 2.76
C GLU A 222 -17.52 -10.15 3.36
N TRP A 223 -17.34 -10.53 4.64
CA TRP A 223 -16.09 -10.41 5.37
C TRP A 223 -15.59 -11.81 5.73
N HIS A 224 -14.42 -12.14 5.20
CA HIS A 224 -13.69 -13.38 5.44
C HIS A 224 -12.44 -13.10 6.26
N HIS A 225 -11.92 -14.11 6.94
CA HIS A 225 -10.70 -13.97 7.71
C HIS A 225 -9.90 -15.26 7.76
N GLY A 226 -8.61 -15.12 8.03
CA GLY A 226 -7.70 -16.23 8.24
C GLY A 226 -6.25 -15.83 8.03
N THR A 227 -5.34 -16.66 8.54
CA THR A 227 -3.89 -16.47 8.39
C THR A 227 -3.19 -17.70 7.83
N SER A 228 -3.91 -18.80 7.65
CA SER A 228 -3.39 -20.03 7.07
C SER A 228 -3.65 -20.13 5.57
N LYS A 229 -2.88 -20.98 4.88
CA LYS A 229 -3.10 -21.28 3.46
C LYS A 229 -4.39 -22.07 3.25
N GLU A 230 -4.77 -22.91 4.21
CA GLU A 230 -6.01 -23.69 4.19
C GLU A 230 -7.24 -22.77 4.14
N GLU A 231 -7.28 -21.76 5.01
CA GLU A 231 -8.36 -20.76 5.04
C GLU A 231 -8.39 -19.93 3.74
N LEU A 232 -7.23 -19.53 3.23
CA LEU A 232 -7.15 -18.81 1.96
C LEU A 232 -7.67 -19.67 0.79
N ARG A 233 -7.30 -20.95 0.72
CA ARG A 233 -7.80 -21.88 -0.31
C ARG A 233 -9.31 -22.07 -0.20
N HIS A 234 -9.85 -22.18 1.01
CA HIS A 234 -11.29 -22.23 1.24
C HIS A 234 -11.98 -20.95 0.75
N PHE A 235 -11.43 -19.78 1.09
CA PHE A 235 -11.94 -18.49 0.63
C PHE A 235 -11.92 -18.37 -0.90
N LEU A 236 -10.80 -18.71 -1.55
CA LEU A 236 -10.67 -18.63 -3.01
C LEU A 236 -11.65 -19.57 -3.74
N SER A 237 -11.84 -20.79 -3.23
CA SER A 237 -12.72 -21.79 -3.85
C SER A 237 -14.21 -21.50 -3.69
N THR A 238 -14.61 -20.90 -2.57
CA THR A 238 -16.00 -20.50 -2.29
C THR A 238 -16.35 -19.14 -2.92
N THR A 239 -15.41 -18.18 -2.85
CA THR A 239 -15.59 -16.82 -3.37
C THR A 239 -15.34 -16.73 -4.86
N LYS A 240 -14.58 -17.64 -5.47
CA LYS A 240 -14.38 -17.69 -6.94
C LYS A 240 -14.10 -16.29 -7.55
N PRO A 241 -13.15 -15.52 -7.01
CA PRO A 241 -13.01 -14.12 -7.39
C PRO A 241 -12.59 -13.98 -8.86
N ASP A 242 -13.15 -12.99 -9.56
CA ASP A 242 -12.70 -12.58 -10.89
C ASP A 242 -11.43 -11.72 -10.80
N HIS A 243 -11.23 -11.04 -9.67
CA HIS A 243 -10.04 -10.24 -9.38
C HIS A 243 -9.60 -10.45 -7.93
N VAL A 244 -8.34 -10.80 -7.72
CA VAL A 244 -7.70 -10.86 -6.41
C VAL A 244 -6.74 -9.68 -6.30
N VAL A 245 -6.97 -8.80 -5.32
CA VAL A 245 -6.09 -7.67 -5.01
C VAL A 245 -5.38 -7.97 -3.70
N ILE A 246 -4.04 -7.99 -3.74
CA ILE A 246 -3.17 -8.18 -2.59
C ILE A 246 -2.74 -6.81 -2.07
N SER A 247 -3.25 -6.46 -0.88
CA SER A 247 -2.91 -5.27 -0.09
C SER A 247 -2.50 -5.65 1.36
N LEU A 248 -1.85 -6.82 1.51
CA LEU A 248 -1.35 -7.35 2.79
C LEU A 248 0.05 -6.79 3.13
N PRO A 249 0.38 -6.62 4.43
CA PRO A 249 1.78 -6.42 4.84
C PRO A 249 2.59 -7.72 4.65
N LEU A 250 3.89 -7.60 4.34
CA LEU A 250 4.79 -8.76 4.32
C LEU A 250 5.22 -9.15 5.73
N THR A 251 4.95 -10.40 6.08
CA THR A 251 5.22 -11.05 7.36
C THR A 251 5.57 -12.51 7.09
N PRO A 252 6.16 -13.24 8.06
CA PRO A 252 6.39 -14.68 7.89
C PRO A 252 5.13 -15.48 7.49
N ALA A 253 3.95 -15.06 7.94
CA ALA A 253 2.67 -15.71 7.61
C ALA A 253 2.15 -15.38 6.20
N THR A 254 2.62 -14.29 5.58
CA THR A 254 2.19 -13.86 4.23
C THR A 254 3.25 -14.08 3.17
N THR A 255 4.47 -14.47 3.54
CA THR A 255 5.50 -14.92 2.60
C THR A 255 5.04 -16.16 1.86
N ASN A 256 5.10 -16.13 0.52
CA ASN A 256 4.62 -17.16 -0.39
C ASN A 256 3.17 -17.59 -0.08
N LEU A 257 2.33 -16.63 0.34
CA LEU A 257 0.93 -16.88 0.61
C LEU A 257 0.20 -17.42 -0.63
N PHE A 258 0.55 -16.93 -1.83
CA PHE A 258 0.14 -17.54 -3.10
C PHE A 258 1.23 -18.45 -3.63
N ASP A 259 0.96 -19.75 -3.65
CA ASP A 259 1.74 -20.79 -4.32
C ASP A 259 0.84 -21.67 -5.22
N ARG A 260 1.38 -22.75 -5.77
CA ARG A 260 0.73 -23.67 -6.71
C ARG A 260 -0.67 -24.10 -6.26
N GLU A 261 -0.82 -24.48 -4.99
CA GLU A 261 -2.09 -24.98 -4.45
C GLU A 261 -3.15 -23.88 -4.29
N GLU A 262 -2.73 -22.64 -4.01
CA GLU A 262 -3.64 -21.48 -3.96
C GLU A 262 -4.16 -21.14 -5.36
N PHE A 263 -3.28 -21.12 -6.37
CA PHE A 263 -3.68 -20.93 -7.77
C PHE A 263 -4.59 -22.06 -8.28
N LYS A 264 -4.31 -23.31 -7.88
CA LYS A 264 -5.14 -24.47 -8.23
C LYS A 264 -6.53 -24.39 -7.59
N ALA A 265 -6.61 -24.06 -6.30
CA ALA A 265 -7.88 -23.88 -5.60
C ALA A 265 -8.73 -22.77 -6.25
N TRP A 266 -8.09 -21.68 -6.68
CA TRP A 266 -8.77 -20.59 -7.38
C TRP A 266 -9.22 -20.99 -8.79
N SER A 267 -8.34 -21.62 -9.59
CA SER A 267 -8.63 -22.04 -10.98
C SER A 267 -9.77 -23.06 -11.06
N SER A 268 -9.75 -24.08 -10.20
CA SER A 268 -10.73 -25.19 -10.20
C SER A 268 -12.17 -24.73 -9.95
N SER A 269 -12.33 -23.48 -9.51
CA SER A 269 -13.60 -22.90 -9.11
C SER A 269 -14.26 -22.04 -10.20
N SER A 270 -13.53 -21.71 -11.27
CA SER A 270 -13.98 -20.87 -12.39
C SER A 270 -14.84 -21.67 -13.38
N PHE A 271 -15.94 -21.08 -13.87
CA PHE A 271 -16.93 -21.77 -14.71
C PHE A 271 -16.29 -22.42 -15.96
N PRO A 272 -16.65 -23.68 -16.32
CA PRO A 272 -15.89 -24.48 -17.29
C PRO A 272 -15.88 -24.01 -18.74
N SER A 273 -16.70 -23.03 -19.14
CA SER A 273 -17.01 -22.84 -20.57
C SER A 273 -16.52 -21.54 -21.21
N SER A 274 -15.82 -20.64 -20.51
CA SER A 274 -15.21 -19.48 -21.18
C SER A 274 -13.85 -19.10 -20.58
N SER A 275 -12.83 -19.01 -21.44
CA SER A 275 -11.56 -18.33 -21.13
C SER A 275 -11.78 -16.88 -20.65
N ALA A 276 -12.95 -16.32 -20.96
CA ALA A 276 -13.38 -14.99 -20.57
C ALA A 276 -13.42 -14.75 -19.05
N ARG A 277 -13.74 -15.76 -18.22
CA ARG A 277 -13.93 -15.59 -16.76
C ARG A 277 -12.77 -16.08 -15.88
N LYS A 278 -11.56 -16.24 -16.43
CA LYS A 278 -10.39 -16.58 -15.63
C LYS A 278 -9.97 -15.39 -14.76
N GLY A 279 -9.60 -15.67 -13.51
CA GLY A 279 -9.26 -14.65 -12.52
C GLY A 279 -8.03 -13.82 -12.89
N PHE A 280 -7.98 -12.59 -12.40
CA PHE A 280 -6.85 -11.66 -12.55
C PHE A 280 -6.25 -11.36 -11.18
N LEU A 281 -4.92 -11.39 -11.04
CA LEU A 281 -4.25 -11.10 -9.77
C LEU A 281 -3.60 -9.71 -9.82
N THR A 282 -3.66 -8.94 -8.74
CA THR A 282 -2.91 -7.70 -8.61
C THR A 282 -2.15 -7.69 -7.30
N ASN A 283 -0.83 -7.50 -7.37
CA ASN A 283 0.03 -7.35 -6.21
C ASN A 283 0.63 -5.94 -6.19
N ILE A 284 0.20 -5.13 -5.22
CA ILE A 284 0.71 -3.77 -4.92
C ILE A 284 1.44 -3.72 -3.58
N SER A 285 1.62 -4.88 -2.94
CA SER A 285 2.13 -4.99 -1.58
C SER A 285 3.63 -5.25 -1.58
N ARG A 286 4.04 -6.53 -1.63
CA ARG A 286 5.45 -6.94 -1.67
C ARG A 286 5.57 -8.17 -2.55
N GLY A 287 6.63 -8.25 -3.34
CA GLY A 287 6.92 -9.38 -4.24
C GLY A 287 6.83 -10.74 -3.55
N PRO A 288 7.53 -10.97 -2.42
CA PRO A 288 7.58 -12.27 -1.75
C PRO A 288 6.26 -12.79 -1.18
N ILE A 289 5.14 -12.05 -1.28
CA ILE A 289 3.81 -12.57 -0.93
C ILE A 289 3.34 -13.62 -1.95
N VAL A 290 3.81 -13.51 -3.19
CA VAL A 290 3.48 -14.42 -4.28
C VAL A 290 4.73 -15.18 -4.69
N ASN A 291 4.65 -16.50 -4.73
CA ASN A 291 5.72 -17.32 -5.30
C ASN A 291 5.78 -17.06 -6.82
N THR A 292 6.85 -16.37 -7.25
CA THR A 292 7.02 -15.93 -8.65
C THR A 292 6.94 -17.08 -9.65
N SER A 293 7.57 -18.22 -9.35
CA SER A 293 7.56 -19.39 -10.24
C SER A 293 6.16 -20.00 -10.37
N ALA A 294 5.42 -20.09 -9.26
CA ALA A 294 4.04 -20.58 -9.26
C ALA A 294 3.11 -19.64 -10.05
N LEU A 295 3.30 -18.31 -9.93
CA LEU A 295 2.56 -17.33 -10.71
C LEU A 295 2.80 -17.49 -12.22
N ILE A 296 4.07 -17.60 -12.64
CA ILE A 296 4.42 -17.80 -14.05
C ILE A 296 3.74 -19.05 -14.61
N GLU A 297 3.78 -20.16 -13.87
CA GLU A 297 3.10 -21.40 -14.26
C GLU A 297 1.58 -21.23 -14.34
N ALA A 298 0.96 -20.57 -13.36
CA ALA A 298 -0.47 -20.34 -13.33
C ALA A 298 -0.95 -19.48 -14.52
N VAL A 299 -0.18 -18.47 -14.93
CA VAL A 299 -0.52 -17.65 -16.11
C VAL A 299 -0.26 -18.40 -17.41
N ARG A 300 0.88 -19.09 -17.56
CA ARG A 300 1.21 -19.86 -18.78
C ARG A 300 0.25 -21.01 -19.04
N SER A 301 -0.14 -21.74 -17.99
CA SER A 301 -1.17 -22.80 -18.06
C SER A 301 -2.59 -22.24 -18.24
N LYS A 302 -2.74 -20.91 -18.21
CA LYS A 302 -4.03 -20.20 -18.18
C LYS A 302 -4.91 -20.71 -17.02
N SER A 303 -4.35 -21.08 -15.88
CA SER A 303 -5.11 -21.30 -14.64
C SER A 303 -5.74 -19.99 -14.15
N ILE A 304 -5.03 -18.89 -14.36
CA ILE A 304 -5.53 -17.51 -14.25
C ILE A 304 -5.31 -16.77 -15.56
N ARG A 305 -6.02 -15.66 -15.76
CA ARG A 305 -5.91 -14.84 -16.98
C ARG A 305 -4.57 -14.12 -17.06
N GLY A 306 -4.05 -13.66 -15.93
CA GLY A 306 -2.89 -12.79 -15.88
C GLY A 306 -2.71 -12.14 -14.52
N ALA A 307 -1.73 -11.26 -14.43
CA ALA A 307 -1.47 -10.49 -13.22
C ALA A 307 -0.94 -9.09 -13.51
N ALA A 308 -1.17 -8.17 -12.58
CA ALA A 308 -0.50 -6.88 -12.50
C ALA A 308 0.39 -6.83 -11.26
N LEU A 309 1.67 -6.53 -11.45
CA LEU A 309 2.71 -6.55 -10.44
C LEU A 309 3.37 -5.17 -10.38
N ASP A 310 3.07 -4.40 -9.34
CA ASP A 310 3.87 -3.20 -9.04
C ASP A 310 5.12 -3.54 -8.23
N VAL A 311 5.17 -4.75 -7.68
CA VAL A 311 6.26 -5.26 -6.85
C VAL A 311 6.64 -6.65 -7.31
N THR A 312 7.93 -6.98 -7.24
CA THR A 312 8.46 -8.26 -7.72
C THR A 312 9.42 -8.87 -6.71
N ASP A 313 9.78 -10.14 -6.91
CA ASP A 313 10.85 -10.81 -6.17
C ASP A 313 11.72 -11.57 -7.18
N PRO A 314 13.00 -11.17 -7.39
CA PRO A 314 13.70 -10.05 -6.72
C PRO A 314 13.24 -8.65 -7.19
N GLU A 315 13.65 -7.62 -6.45
CA GLU A 315 13.41 -6.20 -6.76
C GLU A 315 14.70 -5.37 -6.52
N PRO A 316 15.18 -4.56 -7.48
CA PRO A 316 14.67 -4.37 -8.84
C PRO A 316 14.69 -5.66 -9.69
N LEU A 317 13.75 -5.78 -10.63
CA LEU A 317 13.64 -6.97 -11.46
C LEU A 317 14.80 -7.05 -12.49
N PRO A 318 15.61 -8.13 -12.52
CA PRO A 318 16.69 -8.30 -13.49
C PRO A 318 16.18 -8.29 -14.94
N LYS A 319 17.00 -7.82 -15.88
CA LYS A 319 16.61 -7.67 -17.30
C LYS A 319 16.28 -9.01 -17.97
N GLU A 320 16.93 -10.08 -17.53
CA GLU A 320 16.80 -11.43 -18.06
C GLU A 320 15.72 -12.25 -17.33
N HIS A 321 15.00 -11.63 -16.39
CA HIS A 321 14.03 -12.34 -15.57
C HIS A 321 12.81 -12.78 -16.41
N PRO A 322 12.36 -14.05 -16.31
CA PRO A 322 11.32 -14.60 -17.18
C PRO A 322 9.94 -13.92 -17.05
N LEU A 323 9.69 -13.17 -15.98
CA LEU A 323 8.45 -12.39 -15.80
C LEU A 323 8.20 -11.41 -16.95
N TRP A 324 9.27 -10.86 -17.55
CA TRP A 324 9.15 -9.92 -18.67
C TRP A 324 8.46 -10.53 -19.90
N ASP A 325 8.59 -11.85 -20.09
CA ASP A 325 8.16 -12.55 -21.31
C ASP A 325 6.81 -13.28 -21.14
N VAL A 326 6.19 -13.23 -19.97
CA VAL A 326 4.92 -13.94 -19.74
C VAL A 326 3.75 -13.07 -20.21
N GLU A 327 3.16 -13.46 -21.35
CA GLU A 327 1.94 -12.83 -21.85
C GLU A 327 0.81 -12.85 -20.79
N GLY A 328 0.27 -11.67 -20.51
CA GLY A 328 -0.77 -11.46 -19.49
C GLY A 328 -0.23 -10.99 -18.14
N ILE A 329 1.09 -10.87 -17.97
CA ILE A 329 1.71 -10.19 -16.83
C ILE A 329 2.01 -8.73 -17.19
N GLN A 330 1.54 -7.81 -16.35
CA GLN A 330 1.82 -6.38 -16.40
C GLN A 330 2.75 -6.05 -15.24
N ILE A 331 3.83 -5.29 -15.50
CA ILE A 331 4.86 -4.98 -14.51
C ILE A 331 5.09 -3.48 -14.48
N SER A 332 5.13 -2.90 -13.28
CA SER A 332 5.62 -1.54 -13.05
C SER A 332 6.71 -1.54 -11.98
N PRO A 333 7.64 -0.56 -12.00
CA PRO A 333 8.82 -0.56 -11.14
C PRO A 333 8.53 0.04 -9.75
N HIS A 334 7.52 -0.46 -9.04
CA HIS A 334 7.15 -0.01 -7.69
C HIS A 334 6.77 1.48 -7.63
N VAL A 335 5.80 1.87 -8.46
CA VAL A 335 5.39 3.26 -8.69
C VAL A 335 3.89 3.50 -8.53
N SER A 336 3.10 2.51 -8.10
CA SER A 336 1.64 2.64 -8.00
C SER A 336 1.18 3.75 -7.04
N SER A 337 2.03 4.21 -6.12
CA SER A 337 1.73 5.28 -5.17
C SER A 337 2.30 6.65 -5.56
N VAL A 338 3.05 6.74 -6.66
CA VAL A 338 3.70 7.98 -7.10
C VAL A 338 2.66 8.96 -7.64
N GLY A 339 2.72 10.21 -7.18
CA GLY A 339 1.86 11.29 -7.65
C GLY A 339 2.21 12.63 -6.99
N ASP A 340 1.79 13.73 -7.61
CA ASP A 340 2.11 15.09 -7.16
C ASP A 340 1.47 15.43 -5.81
N GLU A 341 0.33 14.80 -5.49
CA GLU A 341 -0.39 15.01 -4.22
C GLU A 341 0.25 14.29 -3.03
N TYR A 342 1.28 13.46 -3.25
CA TYR A 342 1.90 12.63 -2.20
C TYR A 342 2.32 13.49 -1.01
N PHE A 343 3.07 14.55 -1.29
CA PHE A 343 3.69 15.36 -0.24
C PHE A 343 2.64 16.11 0.58
N GLU A 344 1.69 16.76 -0.08
CA GLU A 344 0.58 17.46 0.58
C GLU A 344 -0.22 16.52 1.50
N ARG A 345 -0.55 15.32 1.03
CA ARG A 345 -1.28 14.36 1.87
C ARG A 345 -0.45 13.84 3.05
N ALA A 346 0.86 13.68 2.86
CA ALA A 346 1.76 13.27 3.94
C ALA A 346 1.88 14.37 5.01
N LEU A 347 1.93 15.64 4.61
CA LEU A 347 1.87 16.78 5.51
C LEU A 347 0.56 16.83 6.30
N ASP A 348 -0.58 16.51 5.69
CA ASP A 348 -1.86 16.49 6.41
C ASP A 348 -1.84 15.49 7.58
N VAL A 349 -1.23 14.31 7.38
CA VAL A 349 -1.04 13.32 8.46
C VAL A 349 -0.14 13.89 9.56
N LEU A 350 0.97 14.53 9.19
CA LEU A 350 1.87 15.18 10.15
C LEU A 350 1.12 16.25 10.95
N ARG A 351 0.36 17.12 10.30
CA ARG A 351 -0.43 18.18 10.94
C ARG A 351 -1.42 17.62 11.96
N ILE A 352 -2.18 16.58 11.59
CA ILE A 352 -3.09 15.89 12.53
C ILE A 352 -2.34 15.37 13.75
N ASN A 353 -1.15 14.78 13.56
CA ASN A 353 -0.36 14.28 14.68
C ASN A 353 0.23 15.41 15.54
N LEU A 354 0.64 16.53 14.94
CA LEU A 354 1.08 17.72 15.68
C LEU A 354 -0.04 18.28 16.56
N GLU A 355 -1.26 18.42 16.02
CA GLU A 355 -2.44 18.85 16.81
C GLU A 355 -2.68 17.89 17.98
N ARG A 356 -2.71 16.58 17.71
CA ARG A 356 -2.95 15.58 18.75
C ARG A 356 -1.84 15.55 19.81
N LEU A 357 -0.59 15.83 19.46
CA LEU A 357 0.49 15.97 20.44
C LEU A 357 0.35 17.20 21.34
N GLN A 358 -0.25 18.29 20.85
CA GLN A 358 -0.51 19.46 21.69
C GLN A 358 -1.70 19.24 22.61
N GLU A 359 -2.73 18.52 22.13
CA GLU A 359 -3.99 18.33 22.84
C GLU A 359 -4.00 17.13 23.82
N GLY A 360 -2.95 16.32 23.89
CA GLY A 360 -3.03 15.05 24.63
C GLY A 360 -3.68 13.91 23.84
N GLY A 361 -4.03 14.10 22.58
CA GLY A 361 -4.78 13.17 21.76
C GLY A 361 -4.00 11.92 21.32
N ARG A 362 -4.75 10.90 20.86
CA ARG A 362 -4.17 9.65 20.34
C ARG A 362 -3.65 9.82 18.91
N LEU A 363 -2.36 9.65 18.68
CA LEU A 363 -1.75 9.72 17.34
C LEU A 363 -2.42 8.81 16.30
N VAL A 364 -2.50 9.28 15.05
CA VAL A 364 -2.82 8.44 13.88
C VAL A 364 -1.57 7.73 13.38
N ASN A 365 -1.76 6.54 12.81
CA ASN A 365 -0.69 5.75 12.18
C ASN A 365 0.52 5.49 13.08
N LEU A 366 0.29 5.32 14.38
CA LEU A 366 1.33 4.93 15.33
C LEU A 366 1.81 3.51 15.01
N PHE A 367 3.13 3.37 14.78
CA PHE A 367 3.79 2.10 14.51
C PHE A 367 3.60 1.11 15.67
N GLN A 368 3.10 -0.09 15.39
CA GLN A 368 2.87 -1.10 16.42
C GLN A 368 4.03 -2.08 16.49
N ARG A 369 5.00 -1.82 17.38
CA ARG A 369 6.24 -2.62 17.55
C ARG A 369 6.01 -4.14 17.59
N ARG A 370 4.97 -4.60 18.31
CA ARG A 370 4.62 -6.04 18.42
C ARG A 370 4.12 -6.67 17.12
N ARG A 371 3.58 -5.87 16.20
CA ARG A 371 3.08 -6.33 14.88
C ARG A 371 4.13 -6.17 13.78
N GLY A 372 5.12 -5.28 13.99
CA GLY A 372 6.15 -4.99 13.00
C GLY A 372 5.67 -4.08 11.87
N TYR A 373 4.49 -3.47 12.00
CA TYR A 373 3.93 -2.48 11.08
C TYR A 373 2.96 -1.54 11.79
#